data_AF-A0A960KSH4-F1
#
_entry.id   AF-A0A960KSH4-F1
#
_cell.length_a   1.000
_cell.length_b   1.000
_cell.length_c   1.000
_cell.angle_alpha   90.00
_cell.angle_beta   90.00
_cell.angle_gamma   90.00
#
_symmetry.space_group_name_H-M   'P 1'
#
loop_
_entity.id
_entity.type
_entity.pdbx_description
1 polymer ?
#
loop_
_entity_poly.entity_id
_entity_poly.type
_entity_poly.pdbx_seq_one_letter_code
_entity_poly.pdbx_strand_id
1 'polypeptide(L)'
;MPSRPLSTLLVLSSVALLSCVSTSPKVPETAADGILRMTIPDIQGTRESSPVVGQTLETHGVVTLLLKKGEQPVGFVIQDQNGDGDPGTSDALFVDWDQTGGLPHVGDLLTVRGTVDEENGRTGLAHVGILDRKGDTPLPAAQPFRLGDDSSLEALEGMRVSHDGPLTVIDTYHLGRYGSAILCEGPRPFTAGSLPATVGQIDRSLASVILDDADLQQNPARIAWLGEQPMPRTGDLLPRVEGVLEPFKEGWHLQASAVLELQRGNPRPDSPSEVGGSLRVASFNVLNFFATPGGRGADSAEEITRQQAKLESALLALDADLYGLIEIQNDSGQALQKLVDALNGSRGEEVWRAVADPAEGLGSDAIKQAFVYRPASLELIGAARTDTDPIYSRPPLAITVKSRK
;
A
#
# COMPACT_ATOMS: atom_id res chain seq x y z
N MET A 1 -62.32 -47.39 -6.33
CA MET A 1 -63.20 -46.36 -5.72
C MET A 1 -62.46 -45.70 -4.56
N PRO A 2 -62.35 -44.36 -4.50
CA PRO A 2 -62.13 -43.48 -5.63
C PRO A 2 -60.89 -42.58 -5.44
N SER A 3 -60.18 -42.41 -6.55
CA SER A 3 -59.36 -41.25 -6.89
C SER A 3 -60.21 -39.98 -6.95
N ARG A 4 -59.74 -38.88 -6.34
CA ARG A 4 -60.21 -37.48 -6.52
C ARG A 4 -59.14 -36.52 -5.94
N PRO A 5 -59.05 -35.25 -6.37
CA PRO A 5 -58.55 -34.81 -7.68
C PRO A 5 -57.43 -33.75 -7.56
N LEU A 6 -56.77 -33.44 -8.68
CA LEU A 6 -55.90 -32.27 -8.85
C LEU A 6 -56.63 -30.99 -8.40
N SER A 7 -56.00 -30.23 -7.51
CA SER A 7 -56.30 -28.81 -7.30
C SER A 7 -55.25 -27.99 -8.05
N THR A 8 -55.60 -27.54 -9.23
CA THR A 8 -54.86 -26.54 -10.00
C THR A 8 -54.96 -25.22 -9.27
N LEU A 9 -53.94 -24.87 -8.47
CA LEU A 9 -53.82 -23.53 -7.91
C LEU A 9 -53.23 -22.60 -8.97
N LEU A 10 -54.07 -21.73 -9.51
CA LEU A 10 -53.72 -20.65 -10.41
C LEU A 10 -52.87 -19.64 -9.61
N VAL A 11 -51.54 -19.67 -9.77
CA VAL A 11 -50.69 -18.58 -9.27
C VAL A 11 -50.74 -17.48 -10.33
N LEU A 12 -51.50 -16.41 -10.06
CA LEU A 12 -51.40 -15.18 -10.82
C LEU A 12 -49.98 -14.64 -10.64
N SER A 13 -49.16 -14.73 -11.70
CA SER A 13 -47.94 -13.94 -11.81
C SER A 13 -48.36 -12.48 -12.02
N SER A 14 -48.32 -11.68 -10.96
CA SER A 14 -48.28 -10.23 -11.07
C SER A 14 -46.93 -9.85 -11.66
N VAL A 15 -46.87 -9.72 -12.99
CA VAL A 15 -45.78 -9.05 -13.71
C VAL A 15 -45.86 -7.57 -13.34
N ALA A 16 -45.07 -7.15 -12.36
CA ALA A 16 -44.75 -5.75 -12.21
C ALA A 16 -43.89 -5.36 -13.42
N LEU A 17 -44.50 -4.66 -14.37
CA LEU A 17 -43.78 -3.92 -15.40
C LEU A 17 -42.93 -2.87 -14.67
N LEU A 18 -41.65 -3.22 -14.41
CA LEU A 18 -40.64 -2.21 -14.19
C LEU A 18 -40.58 -1.40 -15.48
N SER A 19 -41.14 -0.21 -15.45
CA SER A 19 -40.86 0.81 -16.45
C SER A 19 -39.38 1.14 -16.34
N CYS A 20 -38.55 0.54 -17.19
CA CYS A 20 -37.22 1.05 -17.47
C CYS A 20 -37.39 2.47 -17.98
N VAL A 21 -37.19 3.47 -17.11
CA VAL A 21 -36.95 4.83 -17.55
C VAL A 21 -35.53 4.80 -18.09
N SER A 22 -35.38 4.55 -19.39
CA SER A 22 -34.14 4.87 -20.07
C SER A 22 -34.07 6.38 -20.13
N THR A 23 -33.34 6.99 -19.20
CA THR A 23 -32.82 8.35 -19.39
C THR A 23 -31.89 8.27 -20.59
N SER A 24 -32.36 8.77 -21.74
CA SER A 24 -31.45 9.04 -22.85
C SER A 24 -30.36 9.99 -22.35
N PRO A 25 -29.09 9.82 -22.73
CA PRO A 25 -28.05 10.79 -22.39
C PRO A 25 -28.54 12.17 -22.81
N LYS A 26 -28.42 13.14 -21.91
CA LYS A 26 -28.82 14.52 -22.19
C LYS A 26 -28.03 14.96 -23.42
N VAL A 27 -28.74 15.41 -24.45
CA VAL A 27 -28.09 15.88 -25.69
C VAL A 27 -27.09 16.98 -25.30
N PRO A 28 -25.82 16.88 -25.71
CA PRO A 28 -24.83 17.91 -25.43
C PRO A 28 -25.36 19.26 -25.89
N GLU A 29 -25.43 20.22 -24.98
CA GLU A 29 -25.89 21.56 -25.32
C GLU A 29 -24.71 22.31 -25.93
N THR A 30 -24.73 22.45 -27.27
CA THR A 30 -23.82 23.38 -27.92
C THR A 30 -24.27 24.79 -27.58
N ALA A 31 -23.48 25.51 -26.81
CA ALA A 31 -23.76 26.90 -26.50
C ALA A 31 -23.70 27.77 -27.76
N ALA A 32 -24.30 28.97 -27.71
CA ALA A 32 -24.42 29.86 -28.87
C ALA A 32 -23.05 30.33 -29.44
N ASP A 33 -21.98 30.13 -28.69
CA ASP A 33 -20.58 30.35 -29.02
C ASP A 33 -19.90 29.15 -29.72
N GLY A 34 -20.63 28.04 -29.94
CA GLY A 34 -20.12 26.82 -30.56
C GLY A 34 -19.38 25.89 -29.59
N ILE A 35 -19.45 26.14 -28.29
CA ILE A 35 -18.73 25.36 -27.27
C ILE A 35 -19.60 24.21 -26.77
N LEU A 36 -19.04 23.00 -26.75
CA LEU A 36 -19.70 21.83 -26.16
C LEU A 36 -19.67 21.95 -24.63
N ARG A 37 -20.84 21.93 -23.99
CA ARG A 37 -20.97 21.86 -22.53
C ARG A 37 -21.55 20.51 -22.13
N MET A 38 -20.87 19.83 -21.20
CA MET A 38 -21.29 18.52 -20.70
C MET A 38 -21.18 18.48 -19.18
N THR A 39 -22.08 17.74 -18.55
CA THR A 39 -21.96 17.41 -17.13
C THR A 39 -20.85 16.38 -16.95
N ILE A 40 -20.26 16.29 -15.76
CA ILE A 40 -19.23 15.28 -15.47
C ILE A 40 -19.76 13.85 -15.74
N PRO A 41 -20.98 13.46 -15.31
CA PRO A 41 -21.48 12.12 -15.57
C PRO A 41 -21.68 11.80 -17.05
N ASP A 42 -22.07 12.78 -17.88
CA ASP A 42 -22.16 12.59 -19.33
C ASP A 42 -20.78 12.40 -19.98
N ILE A 43 -19.71 12.98 -19.39
CA ILE A 43 -18.33 12.82 -19.83
C ILE A 43 -17.80 11.43 -19.47
N GLN A 44 -18.03 10.97 -18.23
CA GLN A 44 -17.67 9.62 -17.78
C GLN A 44 -18.44 8.55 -18.58
N GLY A 45 -19.78 8.62 -18.56
CA GLY A 45 -20.64 7.60 -19.12
C GLY A 45 -20.62 6.30 -18.31
N THR A 46 -21.25 5.24 -18.84
CA THR A 46 -21.46 3.96 -18.13
C THR A 46 -20.47 2.86 -18.54
N ARG A 47 -19.32 3.22 -19.11
CA ARG A 47 -18.32 2.29 -19.65
C ARG A 47 -16.97 2.62 -19.03
N GLU A 48 -16.03 1.68 -19.07
CA GLU A 48 -14.63 1.86 -18.66
C GLU A 48 -13.86 2.95 -19.44
N SER A 49 -14.49 3.56 -20.45
CA SER A 49 -13.90 4.68 -21.17
C SER A 49 -14.98 5.63 -21.62
N SER A 50 -14.65 6.92 -21.56
CA SER A 50 -15.52 8.01 -21.93
C SER A 50 -16.05 7.86 -23.36
N PRO A 51 -17.35 8.13 -23.61
CA PRO A 51 -17.89 8.19 -24.97
C PRO A 51 -17.40 9.40 -25.78
N VAL A 52 -16.69 10.34 -25.15
CA VAL A 52 -16.30 11.63 -25.73
C VAL A 52 -14.80 11.90 -25.68
N VAL A 53 -13.97 10.87 -25.55
CA VAL A 53 -12.49 10.98 -25.64
C VAL A 53 -12.06 11.78 -26.87
N GLY A 54 -11.11 12.69 -26.65
CA GLY A 54 -10.55 13.59 -27.66
C GLY A 54 -11.39 14.83 -27.97
N GLN A 55 -12.58 14.98 -27.37
CA GLN A 55 -13.37 16.20 -27.51
C GLN A 55 -12.92 17.26 -26.51
N THR A 56 -12.85 18.52 -26.98
CA THR A 56 -12.64 19.69 -26.12
C THR A 56 -13.98 20.28 -25.71
N LEU A 57 -14.22 20.39 -24.40
CA LEU A 57 -15.51 20.80 -23.84
C LEU A 57 -15.35 21.64 -22.58
N GLU A 58 -16.46 22.24 -22.15
CA GLU A 58 -16.60 22.92 -20.86
C GLU A 58 -17.41 22.06 -19.89
N THR A 59 -16.93 21.97 -18.65
CA THR A 59 -17.64 21.34 -17.54
C THR A 59 -17.37 22.09 -16.23
N HIS A 60 -18.08 21.74 -15.16
CA HIS A 60 -17.86 22.32 -13.85
C HIS A 60 -17.95 21.27 -12.75
N GLY A 61 -17.20 21.51 -11.67
CA GLY A 61 -17.17 20.61 -10.52
C GLY A 61 -16.42 21.23 -9.34
N VAL A 62 -16.66 20.67 -8.16
CA VAL A 62 -15.99 21.08 -6.93
C VAL A 62 -14.70 20.29 -6.78
N VAL A 63 -13.59 20.96 -6.48
CA VAL A 63 -12.30 20.31 -6.24
C VAL A 63 -12.35 19.50 -4.95
N THR A 64 -12.09 18.20 -5.05
CA THR A 64 -12.18 17.24 -3.93
C THR A 64 -10.84 16.66 -3.49
N LEU A 65 -9.86 16.62 -4.41
CA LEU A 65 -8.52 16.11 -4.16
C LEU A 65 -7.48 16.94 -4.92
N LEU A 66 -6.30 17.13 -4.32
CA LEU A 66 -5.11 17.62 -5.01
C LEU A 66 -4.09 16.48 -5.08
N LEU A 67 -3.59 16.17 -6.27
CA LEU A 67 -2.50 15.23 -6.48
C LEU A 67 -1.20 16.01 -6.68
N LYS A 68 -0.17 15.63 -5.94
CA LYS A 68 1.13 16.31 -5.95
C LYS A 68 2.29 15.33 -5.94
N LYS A 69 3.49 15.86 -6.15
CA LYS A 69 4.77 15.17 -5.95
C LYS A 69 5.66 16.08 -5.11
N GLY A 70 5.55 15.96 -3.80
CA GLY A 70 6.11 16.89 -2.83
C GLY A 70 5.47 18.27 -3.02
N GLU A 71 6.27 19.27 -3.33
CA GLU A 71 5.80 20.63 -3.59
C GLU A 71 5.31 20.84 -5.03
N GLN A 72 5.53 19.86 -5.93
CA GLN A 72 5.13 19.99 -7.33
C GLN A 72 3.66 19.58 -7.52
N PRO A 73 2.81 20.44 -8.08
CA PRO A 73 1.46 20.06 -8.45
C PRO A 73 1.50 19.06 -9.62
N VAL A 74 0.61 18.07 -9.58
CA VAL A 74 0.44 17.09 -10.67
C VAL A 74 -0.95 17.23 -11.29
N GLY A 75 -1.97 17.38 -10.45
CA GLY A 75 -3.34 17.50 -10.90
C GLY A 75 -4.30 17.64 -9.74
N PHE A 76 -5.59 17.57 -10.03
CA PHE A 76 -6.64 17.61 -9.03
C PHE A 76 -7.89 16.91 -9.53
N VAL A 77 -8.77 16.54 -8.62
CA VAL A 77 -10.06 15.93 -8.97
C VAL A 77 -11.16 16.96 -8.81
N ILE A 78 -12.04 17.07 -9.80
CA ILE A 78 -13.31 17.78 -9.69
C ILE A 78 -14.46 16.78 -9.65
N GLN A 79 -15.45 17.04 -8.81
CA GLN A 79 -16.66 16.21 -8.70
C GLN A 79 -17.91 17.08 -8.81
N ASP A 80 -18.92 16.61 -9.53
CA ASP A 80 -20.22 17.27 -9.63
C ASP A 80 -20.82 17.41 -8.21
N GLN A 81 -21.32 18.61 -7.90
CA GLN A 81 -21.83 18.91 -6.57
C GLN A 81 -23.07 18.08 -6.20
N ASN A 82 -23.90 17.78 -7.18
CA ASN A 82 -25.17 17.08 -6.99
C ASN A 82 -25.14 15.66 -7.57
N GLY A 83 -24.26 15.43 -8.55
CA GLY A 83 -24.22 14.22 -9.34
C GLY A 83 -25.49 14.02 -10.18
N ASP A 84 -25.58 12.89 -10.87
CA ASP A 84 -26.78 12.49 -11.63
C ASP A 84 -27.67 11.48 -10.88
N GLY A 85 -27.16 10.87 -9.81
CA GLY A 85 -27.84 9.85 -9.02
C GLY A 85 -27.90 8.47 -9.66
N ASP A 86 -27.14 8.23 -10.74
CA ASP A 86 -27.00 6.93 -11.37
C ASP A 86 -25.80 6.18 -10.73
N PRO A 87 -26.00 5.02 -10.09
CA PRO A 87 -24.91 4.25 -9.49
C PRO A 87 -23.99 3.58 -10.53
N GLY A 88 -24.28 3.71 -11.83
CA GLY A 88 -23.46 3.16 -12.92
C GLY A 88 -22.54 4.17 -13.61
N THR A 89 -22.51 5.43 -13.15
CA THR A 89 -21.66 6.50 -13.69
C THR A 89 -20.87 7.16 -12.56
N SER A 90 -19.65 7.61 -12.87
CA SER A 90 -18.90 8.46 -11.95
C SER A 90 -19.32 9.93 -12.11
N ASP A 91 -19.41 10.62 -10.98
CA ASP A 91 -19.63 12.07 -10.91
C ASP A 91 -18.32 12.87 -10.82
N ALA A 92 -17.15 12.26 -11.04
CA ALA A 92 -15.85 12.91 -10.90
C ALA A 92 -14.94 12.78 -12.13
N LEU A 93 -14.00 13.73 -12.27
CA LEU A 93 -12.96 13.72 -13.29
C LEU A 93 -11.63 14.14 -12.67
N PHE A 94 -10.57 13.43 -13.05
CA PHE A 94 -9.22 13.92 -12.84
C PHE A 94 -8.90 15.03 -13.85
N VAL A 95 -8.23 16.08 -13.38
CA VAL A 95 -7.73 17.18 -14.19
C VAL A 95 -6.20 17.14 -14.14
N ASP A 96 -5.59 16.80 -15.27
CA ASP A 96 -4.14 16.87 -15.42
C ASP A 96 -3.71 18.34 -15.47
N TRP A 97 -2.75 18.70 -14.62
CA TRP A 97 -2.33 20.07 -14.43
C TRP A 97 -0.85 20.25 -14.77
N ASP A 98 -0.62 20.60 -16.04
CA ASP A 98 0.70 20.88 -16.61
C ASP A 98 1.10 22.37 -16.53
N GLN A 99 0.29 23.21 -15.89
CA GLN A 99 0.46 24.66 -15.90
C GLN A 99 1.38 25.18 -14.79
N THR A 100 2.00 26.33 -15.06
CA THR A 100 2.86 27.06 -14.11
C THR A 100 2.09 27.90 -13.08
N GLY A 101 0.76 27.89 -13.12
CA GLY A 101 -0.11 28.50 -12.13
C GLY A 101 -0.29 27.62 -10.88
N GLY A 102 -0.60 28.25 -9.73
CA GLY A 102 -0.90 27.50 -8.51
C GLY A 102 -2.17 26.67 -8.64
N LEU A 103 -2.21 25.51 -7.96
CA LEU A 103 -3.39 24.65 -7.93
C LEU A 103 -4.60 25.38 -7.34
N PRO A 104 -5.82 24.96 -7.72
CA PRO A 104 -7.00 25.28 -6.94
C PRO A 104 -6.89 24.68 -5.53
N HIS A 105 -7.77 25.10 -4.64
CA HIS A 105 -7.93 24.55 -3.31
C HIS A 105 -9.13 23.59 -3.29
N VAL A 106 -9.06 22.58 -2.43
CA VAL A 106 -10.23 21.74 -2.11
C VAL A 106 -11.39 22.65 -1.66
N GLY A 107 -12.57 22.43 -2.24
CA GLY A 107 -13.75 23.27 -2.02
C GLY A 107 -13.93 24.41 -3.02
N ASP A 108 -13.02 24.60 -3.98
CA ASP A 108 -13.29 25.49 -5.12
C ASP A 108 -14.26 24.82 -6.11
N LEU A 109 -15.34 25.52 -6.47
CA LEU A 109 -16.14 25.21 -7.65
C LEU A 109 -15.49 25.86 -8.86
N LEU A 110 -15.08 25.03 -9.83
CA LEU A 110 -14.43 25.48 -11.04
C LEU A 110 -15.35 25.29 -12.24
N THR A 111 -15.35 26.24 -13.16
CA THR A 111 -15.72 25.99 -14.56
C THR A 111 -14.44 25.85 -15.35
N VAL A 112 -14.25 24.70 -15.98
CA VAL A 112 -13.02 24.36 -16.69
C VAL A 112 -13.32 24.06 -18.15
N ARG A 113 -12.31 24.28 -18.99
CA ARG A 113 -12.32 23.85 -20.38
C ARG A 113 -11.09 23.00 -20.65
N GLY A 114 -11.29 21.80 -21.17
CA GLY A 114 -10.22 20.85 -21.40
C GLY A 114 -10.58 19.84 -22.47
N THR A 115 -9.60 19.01 -22.84
CA THR A 115 -9.79 17.88 -23.75
C THR A 115 -9.92 16.60 -22.95
N VAL A 116 -10.97 15.83 -23.21
CA VAL A 116 -11.20 14.55 -22.53
C VAL A 116 -10.15 13.53 -22.97
N ASP A 117 -9.53 12.85 -22.01
CA ASP A 117 -8.55 11.80 -22.24
C ASP A 117 -8.71 10.61 -21.29
N GLU A 118 -7.97 9.54 -21.60
CA GLU A 118 -7.88 8.32 -20.80
C GLU A 118 -6.40 8.11 -20.46
N GLU A 119 -5.97 8.55 -19.28
CA GLU A 119 -4.57 8.51 -18.90
C GLU A 119 -4.35 7.64 -17.67
N ASN A 120 -3.45 6.65 -17.76
CA ASN A 120 -3.16 5.74 -16.64
C ASN A 120 -4.38 4.95 -16.12
N GLY A 121 -5.41 4.79 -16.95
CA GLY A 121 -6.64 4.06 -16.59
C GLY A 121 -7.66 4.89 -15.83
N ARG A 122 -7.62 6.22 -15.97
CA ARG A 122 -8.68 7.13 -15.50
C ARG A 122 -9.17 8.02 -16.63
N THR A 123 -10.46 8.34 -16.59
CA THR A 123 -11.05 9.37 -17.43
C THR A 123 -10.76 10.75 -16.85
N GLY A 124 -10.22 11.64 -17.66
CA GLY A 124 -9.78 12.95 -17.21
C GLY A 124 -9.92 14.07 -18.23
N LEU A 125 -9.36 15.22 -17.85
CA LEU A 125 -9.19 16.38 -18.72
C LEU A 125 -7.72 16.78 -18.78
N ALA A 126 -7.20 16.90 -20.00
CA ALA A 126 -5.89 17.46 -20.31
C ALA A 126 -6.00 18.85 -20.96
N HIS A 127 -4.87 19.57 -20.99
CA HIS A 127 -4.76 20.92 -21.59
C HIS A 127 -5.79 21.91 -21.04
N VAL A 128 -5.97 21.90 -19.71
CA VAL A 128 -7.09 22.56 -19.06
C VAL A 128 -6.87 24.04 -18.83
N GLY A 129 -7.89 24.86 -19.12
CA GLY A 129 -8.00 26.25 -18.68
C GLY A 129 -9.14 26.42 -17.67
N ILE A 130 -8.86 27.11 -16.55
CA ILE A 130 -9.90 27.52 -15.58
C ILE A 130 -10.57 28.81 -16.08
N LEU A 131 -11.87 28.75 -16.34
CA LEU A 131 -12.67 29.87 -16.85
C LEU A 131 -13.31 30.69 -15.72
N ASP A 132 -13.74 30.00 -14.66
CA ASP A 132 -14.32 30.62 -13.46
C ASP A 132 -13.95 29.82 -12.21
N ARG A 133 -13.90 30.49 -11.07
CA ARG A 133 -13.56 29.90 -9.76
C ARG A 133 -14.37 30.56 -8.65
N LYS A 134 -15.04 29.73 -7.86
CA LYS A 134 -15.74 30.12 -6.64
C LYS A 134 -15.29 29.26 -5.46
N GLY A 135 -14.62 29.87 -4.49
CA GLY A 135 -14.18 29.19 -3.26
C GLY A 135 -15.31 28.89 -2.27
N ASP A 136 -14.94 28.18 -1.21
CA ASP A 136 -15.79 27.85 -0.06
C ASP A 136 -17.10 27.13 -0.43
N THR A 137 -17.07 26.34 -1.50
CA THR A 137 -18.19 25.49 -1.90
C THR A 137 -18.16 24.20 -1.08
N PRO A 138 -19.28 23.78 -0.46
CA PRO A 138 -19.34 22.51 0.25
C PRO A 138 -18.97 21.33 -0.66
N LEU A 139 -18.16 20.41 -0.13
CA LEU A 139 -17.77 19.19 -0.84
C LEU A 139 -19.00 18.29 -1.10
N PRO A 140 -19.01 17.55 -2.21
CA PRO A 140 -19.99 16.49 -2.44
C PRO A 140 -20.00 15.46 -1.30
N ALA A 141 -21.17 14.88 -1.05
CA ALA A 141 -21.30 13.83 -0.05
C ALA A 141 -20.45 12.60 -0.43
N ALA A 142 -19.77 12.02 0.56
CA ALA A 142 -19.00 10.79 0.32
C ALA A 142 -19.94 9.60 0.12
N GLN A 143 -19.76 8.85 -0.97
CA GLN A 143 -20.55 7.67 -1.28
C GLN A 143 -20.03 6.44 -0.51
N PRO A 144 -20.90 5.56 -0.01
CA PRO A 144 -20.46 4.32 0.61
C PRO A 144 -19.86 3.39 -0.45
N PHE A 145 -18.70 2.77 -0.17
CA PHE A 145 -18.12 1.75 -1.05
C PHE A 145 -17.95 0.40 -0.35
N ARG A 146 -17.77 -0.65 -1.16
CA ARG A 146 -17.47 -2.02 -0.73
C ARG A 146 -16.28 -2.53 -1.51
N LEU A 147 -15.44 -3.31 -0.84
CA LEU A 147 -14.29 -3.90 -1.51
C LEU A 147 -14.71 -5.16 -2.30
N GLY A 148 -14.04 -5.44 -3.41
CA GLY A 148 -14.12 -6.74 -4.10
C GLY A 148 -15.03 -6.82 -5.33
N ASP A 149 -15.66 -5.73 -5.76
CA ASP A 149 -16.37 -5.63 -7.05
C ASP A 149 -15.80 -4.46 -7.85
N ASP A 150 -14.88 -4.75 -8.77
CA ASP A 150 -14.23 -3.74 -9.61
C ASP A 150 -15.24 -2.91 -10.40
N SER A 151 -16.36 -3.49 -10.84
CA SER A 151 -17.39 -2.73 -11.57
C SER A 151 -18.10 -1.71 -10.71
N SER A 152 -18.23 -1.99 -9.40
CA SER A 152 -18.77 -1.03 -8.44
C SER A 152 -17.76 0.06 -8.08
N LEU A 153 -16.47 -0.24 -8.11
CA LEU A 153 -15.40 0.72 -7.83
C LEU A 153 -15.18 1.65 -9.03
N GLU A 154 -15.32 1.12 -10.25
CA GLU A 154 -15.29 1.90 -11.49
C GLU A 154 -16.33 3.02 -11.51
N ALA A 155 -17.57 2.72 -11.12
CA ALA A 155 -18.62 3.74 -11.00
C ALA A 155 -18.34 4.79 -9.90
N LEU A 156 -17.32 4.58 -9.07
CA LEU A 156 -16.88 5.50 -8.02
C LEU A 156 -15.52 6.15 -8.32
N GLU A 157 -14.99 5.98 -9.54
CA GLU A 157 -13.72 6.58 -9.97
C GLU A 157 -13.69 8.09 -9.72
N GLY A 158 -12.67 8.60 -9.04
CA GLY A 158 -12.50 10.01 -8.68
C GLY A 158 -13.51 10.53 -7.65
N MET A 159 -14.49 9.74 -7.23
CA MET A 159 -15.52 10.23 -6.32
C MET A 159 -15.02 10.22 -4.87
N ARG A 160 -15.56 11.15 -4.07
CA ARG A 160 -15.45 11.04 -2.62
C ARG A 160 -16.21 9.79 -2.15
N VAL A 161 -15.52 8.91 -1.44
CA VAL A 161 -16.08 7.69 -0.89
C VAL A 161 -15.79 7.56 0.60
N SER A 162 -16.62 6.78 1.29
CA SER A 162 -16.42 6.42 2.69
C SER A 162 -16.75 4.95 2.95
N HIS A 163 -16.08 4.37 3.92
CA HIS A 163 -16.39 3.03 4.41
C HIS A 163 -16.53 3.06 5.92
N ASP A 164 -17.70 2.67 6.39
CA ASP A 164 -18.03 2.52 7.80
C ASP A 164 -17.87 1.05 8.21
N GLY A 165 -16.96 0.80 9.15
CA GLY A 165 -16.58 -0.54 9.56
C GLY A 165 -15.06 -0.68 9.58
N PRO A 166 -14.50 -1.48 10.50
CA PRO A 166 -13.06 -1.58 10.62
C PRO A 166 -12.50 -2.25 9.37
N LEU A 167 -11.75 -1.48 8.58
CA LEU A 167 -10.82 -2.04 7.63
C LEU A 167 -9.54 -2.44 8.37
N THR A 168 -9.02 -3.61 8.05
CA THR A 168 -7.80 -4.14 8.66
C THR A 168 -6.59 -3.80 7.79
N VAL A 169 -5.54 -3.26 8.40
CA VAL A 169 -4.23 -3.10 7.77
C VAL A 169 -3.62 -4.48 7.52
N ILE A 170 -3.42 -4.87 6.26
CA ILE A 170 -2.87 -6.17 5.87
C ILE A 170 -1.45 -6.11 5.28
N ASP A 171 -0.99 -4.93 4.85
CA ASP A 171 0.38 -4.73 4.39
C ASP A 171 0.86 -3.29 4.69
N THR A 172 2.10 -3.16 5.14
CA THR A 172 2.78 -1.88 5.42
C THR A 172 4.14 -1.77 4.71
N TYR A 173 4.44 -2.65 3.75
CA TYR A 173 5.71 -2.70 3.05
C TYR A 173 6.04 -1.38 2.33
N HIS A 174 5.03 -0.73 1.78
CA HIS A 174 5.15 0.53 1.05
C HIS A 174 5.02 1.78 1.92
N LEU A 175 4.67 1.63 3.20
CA LEU A 175 4.34 2.74 4.09
C LEU A 175 5.47 3.77 4.20
N GLY A 176 6.69 3.32 4.47
CA GLY A 176 7.83 4.25 4.64
C GLY A 176 8.29 4.90 3.33
N ARG A 177 8.04 4.26 2.18
CA ARG A 177 8.51 4.74 0.88
C ARG A 177 7.47 5.60 0.16
N TYR A 178 6.19 5.28 0.29
CA TYR A 178 5.11 5.89 -0.49
C TYR A 178 3.98 6.42 0.39
N GLY A 179 4.08 6.32 1.72
CA GLY A 179 2.97 6.67 2.60
C GLY A 179 1.81 5.66 2.57
N SER A 180 1.89 4.60 1.78
CA SER A 180 0.74 3.72 1.50
C SER A 180 0.68 2.43 2.33
N ALA A 181 -0.53 1.96 2.57
CA ALA A 181 -0.81 0.69 3.25
C ALA A 181 -1.94 -0.06 2.53
N ILE A 182 -1.95 -1.39 2.60
CA ILE A 182 -3.06 -2.19 2.03
C ILE A 182 -4.06 -2.49 3.13
N LEU A 183 -5.34 -2.24 2.83
CA LEU A 183 -6.48 -2.49 3.69
C LEU A 183 -7.35 -3.61 3.13
N CYS A 184 -8.04 -4.35 4.00
CA CYS A 184 -9.10 -5.27 3.59
C CYS A 184 -10.29 -5.22 4.55
N GLU A 185 -11.43 -5.74 4.10
CA GLU A 185 -12.56 -6.05 4.98
C GLU A 185 -12.25 -7.31 5.81
N GLY A 186 -12.74 -7.35 7.06
CA GLY A 186 -12.61 -8.51 7.93
C GLY A 186 -11.21 -8.70 8.53
N PRO A 187 -10.93 -9.88 9.13
CA PRO A 187 -9.70 -10.11 9.88
C PRO A 187 -8.48 -10.23 8.97
N ARG A 188 -7.32 -9.91 9.53
CA ARG A 188 -6.02 -10.10 8.87
C ARG A 188 -5.82 -11.58 8.44
N PRO A 189 -5.46 -11.86 7.18
CA PRO A 189 -5.01 -13.19 6.77
C PRO A 189 -3.61 -13.49 7.35
N PHE A 190 -3.41 -14.71 7.86
CA PHE A 190 -2.18 -15.10 8.58
C PHE A 190 -1.22 -16.03 7.79
N THR A 191 -1.64 -16.59 6.65
CA THR A 191 -0.83 -17.56 5.89
C THR A 191 -0.85 -17.29 4.39
N ALA A 192 0.31 -17.46 3.73
CA ALA A 192 0.33 -17.70 2.29
C ALA A 192 -0.38 -19.04 2.01
N GLY A 193 -1.53 -19.02 1.35
CA GLY A 193 -2.32 -20.22 1.04
C GLY A 193 -3.77 -20.24 1.58
N SER A 194 -4.23 -19.22 2.32
CA SER A 194 -5.68 -18.97 2.55
C SER A 194 -6.34 -18.19 1.40
N LEU A 195 -5.80 -18.41 0.22
CA LEU A 195 -5.86 -17.71 -1.05
C LEU A 195 -5.31 -18.75 -2.05
N PRO A 196 -5.94 -19.09 -3.21
CA PRO A 196 -5.43 -20.12 -4.09
C PRO A 196 -3.96 -19.85 -4.41
N ALA A 197 -3.14 -20.82 -4.03
CA ALA A 197 -1.70 -20.65 -3.95
C ALA A 197 -1.06 -20.58 -5.34
N THR A 198 -0.27 -19.54 -5.56
CA THR A 198 1.05 -19.71 -6.17
C THR A 198 2.03 -18.77 -5.47
N VAL A 199 3.16 -19.31 -5.00
CA VAL A 199 4.27 -18.52 -4.43
C VAL A 199 4.71 -17.49 -5.48
N GLY A 200 4.56 -16.21 -5.16
CA GLY A 200 4.83 -15.09 -6.07
C GLY A 200 3.59 -14.32 -6.54
N GLN A 201 2.38 -14.82 -6.27
CA GLN A 201 1.15 -14.07 -6.40
C GLN A 201 0.44 -14.04 -5.05
N ILE A 202 0.40 -12.86 -4.42
CA ILE A 202 -0.65 -12.60 -3.43
C ILE A 202 -1.94 -12.73 -4.22
N ASP A 203 -2.75 -13.74 -3.91
CA ASP A 203 -4.08 -13.81 -4.47
C ASP A 203 -4.83 -12.53 -4.08
N ARG A 204 -5.18 -11.75 -5.08
CA ARG A 204 -5.96 -10.53 -4.94
C ARG A 204 -7.46 -10.82 -4.84
N SER A 205 -7.87 -12.08 -4.62
CA SER A 205 -9.27 -12.39 -4.27
C SER A 205 -9.71 -11.80 -2.93
N LEU A 206 -8.76 -11.28 -2.12
CA LEU A 206 -9.12 -10.34 -1.06
C LEU A 206 -9.53 -9.01 -1.67
N ALA A 207 -10.83 -8.75 -1.56
CA ALA A 207 -11.42 -7.43 -1.51
C ALA A 207 -10.53 -6.47 -0.68
N SER A 208 -9.69 -5.69 -1.37
CA SER A 208 -8.66 -4.83 -0.78
C SER A 208 -8.56 -3.49 -1.49
N VAL A 209 -8.04 -2.49 -0.79
CA VAL A 209 -7.77 -1.14 -1.31
C VAL A 209 -6.44 -0.65 -0.77
N ILE A 210 -5.73 0.16 -1.55
CA ILE A 210 -4.49 0.81 -1.13
C ILE A 210 -4.86 2.14 -0.49
N LEU A 211 -4.62 2.31 0.81
CA LEU A 211 -4.71 3.59 1.49
C LEU A 211 -3.49 4.44 1.14
N ASP A 212 -3.72 5.69 0.75
CA ASP A 212 -2.70 6.61 0.26
C ASP A 212 -2.99 8.08 0.64
N ASP A 213 -2.07 9.01 0.38
CA ASP A 213 -2.17 10.43 0.76
C ASP A 213 -2.04 11.45 -0.38
N ALA A 214 -2.20 11.00 -1.61
CA ALA A 214 -2.14 11.80 -2.85
C ALA A 214 -0.81 12.57 -3.02
N ASP A 215 0.27 12.05 -2.46
CA ASP A 215 1.62 12.53 -2.69
C ASP A 215 2.50 11.45 -3.36
N LEU A 216 2.87 11.68 -4.60
CA LEU A 216 3.74 10.79 -5.37
C LEU A 216 5.22 10.88 -4.96
N GLN A 217 5.56 11.72 -3.97
CA GLN A 217 6.92 11.82 -3.44
C GLN A 217 7.32 10.56 -2.67
N GLN A 218 8.51 10.04 -2.99
CA GLN A 218 9.07 8.93 -2.22
C GLN A 218 9.74 9.41 -0.94
N ASN A 219 9.64 8.56 0.09
CA ASN A 219 10.21 8.74 1.42
C ASN A 219 9.71 10.05 2.08
N PRO A 220 8.39 10.24 2.20
CA PRO A 220 7.85 11.45 2.81
C PRO A 220 8.27 11.53 4.29
N ALA A 221 8.55 12.74 4.77
CA ALA A 221 8.95 12.95 6.16
C ALA A 221 7.82 12.66 7.16
N ARG A 222 6.57 12.78 6.71
CA ARG A 222 5.34 12.48 7.45
C ARG A 222 4.34 11.83 6.50
N ILE A 223 3.53 10.92 7.02
CA ILE A 223 2.47 10.26 6.28
C ILE A 223 1.16 10.97 6.62
N ALA A 224 0.51 11.60 5.64
CA ALA A 224 -0.51 12.61 5.95
C ALA A 224 -1.73 12.01 6.66
N TRP A 225 -2.20 10.83 6.21
CA TRP A 225 -3.34 10.15 6.81
C TRP A 225 -3.04 9.56 8.19
N LEU A 226 -1.77 9.37 8.54
CA LEU A 226 -1.37 8.83 9.85
C LEU A 226 -1.22 9.95 10.90
N GLY A 227 -0.78 11.14 10.49
CA GLY A 227 -0.48 12.25 11.39
C GLY A 227 0.65 11.91 12.36
N GLU A 228 0.47 12.26 13.65
CA GLU A 228 1.46 11.99 14.71
C GLU A 228 1.27 10.62 15.39
N GLN A 229 0.40 9.75 14.85
CA GLN A 229 0.16 8.43 15.42
C GLN A 229 1.36 7.49 15.22
N PRO A 230 1.58 6.51 16.10
CA PRO A 230 2.64 5.53 15.88
C PRO A 230 2.36 4.70 14.63
N MET A 231 3.42 4.23 13.97
CA MET A 231 3.31 3.45 12.74
C MET A 231 2.31 2.29 12.88
N PRO A 232 1.43 2.08 11.88
CA PRO A 232 0.51 0.97 11.87
C PRO A 232 1.27 -0.35 11.82
N ARG A 233 0.67 -1.35 12.43
CA ARG A 233 1.07 -2.75 12.33
C ARG A 233 0.02 -3.47 11.55
N THR A 234 0.44 -4.47 10.80
CA THR A 234 -0.51 -5.35 10.17
C THR A 234 -1.40 -6.05 11.22
N GLY A 235 -2.71 -5.93 11.06
CA GLY A 235 -3.74 -6.29 12.05
C GLY A 235 -4.33 -5.09 12.82
N ASP A 236 -3.77 -3.89 12.68
CA ASP A 236 -4.42 -2.67 13.16
C ASP A 236 -5.65 -2.32 12.31
N LEU A 237 -6.56 -1.55 12.89
CA LEU A 237 -7.90 -1.30 12.37
C LEU A 237 -8.11 0.19 12.08
N LEU A 238 -8.83 0.49 11.02
CA LEU A 238 -9.33 1.82 10.67
C LEU A 238 -10.87 1.76 10.72
N PRO A 239 -11.52 2.23 11.79
CA PRO A 239 -12.97 2.09 11.98
C PRO A 239 -13.82 2.79 10.93
N ARG A 240 -13.27 3.86 10.36
CA ARG A 240 -13.84 4.63 9.27
C ARG A 240 -12.71 5.14 8.40
N VAL A 241 -12.88 5.01 7.09
CA VAL A 241 -12.02 5.65 6.10
C VAL A 241 -12.87 6.54 5.20
N GLU A 242 -12.31 7.67 4.80
CA GLU A 242 -12.94 8.62 3.89
C GLU A 242 -11.84 9.27 3.03
N GLY A 243 -12.11 9.38 1.73
CA GLY A 243 -11.13 9.84 0.76
C GLY A 243 -11.71 9.89 -0.64
N VAL A 244 -10.84 10.09 -1.63
CA VAL A 244 -11.20 9.99 -3.05
C VAL A 244 -10.67 8.66 -3.60
N LEU A 245 -11.51 7.92 -4.31
CA LEU A 245 -11.14 6.63 -4.88
C LEU A 245 -10.54 6.84 -6.27
N GLU A 246 -9.29 6.46 -6.49
CA GLU A 246 -8.60 6.63 -7.77
C GLU A 246 -8.09 5.28 -8.30
N PRO A 247 -8.22 5.00 -9.60
CA PRO A 247 -7.59 3.85 -10.22
C PRO A 247 -6.10 4.15 -10.45
N PHE A 248 -5.26 3.20 -10.06
CA PHE A 248 -3.85 3.16 -10.42
C PHE A 248 -3.52 1.80 -11.03
N LYS A 249 -2.38 1.70 -11.70
CA LYS A 249 -1.90 0.44 -12.27
C LYS A 249 -1.74 -0.66 -11.21
N GLU A 250 -1.44 -0.28 -9.98
CA GLU A 250 -1.26 -1.16 -8.83
C GLU A 250 -2.58 -1.70 -8.27
N GLY A 251 -3.70 -1.01 -8.52
CA GLY A 251 -5.04 -1.29 -8.03
C GLY A 251 -5.78 0.00 -7.65
N TRP A 252 -6.89 -0.14 -6.94
CA TRP A 252 -7.65 0.99 -6.41
C TRP A 252 -6.96 1.63 -5.21
N HIS A 253 -6.78 2.95 -5.26
CA HIS A 253 -6.24 3.75 -4.17
C HIS A 253 -7.34 4.60 -3.52
N LEU A 254 -7.44 4.55 -2.20
CA LEU A 254 -8.21 5.50 -1.40
C LEU A 254 -7.28 6.62 -0.93
N GLN A 255 -7.38 7.76 -1.60
CA GLN A 255 -6.64 8.98 -1.28
C GLN A 255 -7.29 9.67 -0.08
N ALA A 256 -6.73 9.45 1.10
CA ALA A 256 -7.33 9.91 2.35
C ALA A 256 -7.43 11.44 2.41
N SER A 257 -8.61 11.95 2.76
CA SER A 257 -8.85 13.40 2.80
C SER A 257 -8.43 14.06 4.13
N ALA A 258 -8.05 13.27 5.13
CA ALA A 258 -7.67 13.74 6.47
C ALA A 258 -6.85 12.68 7.23
N VAL A 259 -6.39 13.05 8.42
CA VAL A 259 -5.83 12.08 9.39
C VAL A 259 -6.94 11.10 9.79
N LEU A 260 -6.65 9.80 9.69
CA LEU A 260 -7.57 8.71 10.02
C LEU A 260 -7.30 8.18 11.43
N GLU A 261 -8.34 7.72 12.12
CA GLU A 261 -8.20 7.11 13.45
C GLU A 261 -7.68 5.68 13.34
N LEU A 262 -6.47 5.44 13.84
CA LEU A 262 -5.88 4.10 13.87
C LEU A 262 -6.13 3.43 15.24
N GLN A 263 -6.79 2.27 15.22
CA GLN A 263 -7.00 1.45 16.41
C GLN A 263 -6.07 0.24 16.41
N ARG A 264 -5.51 -0.08 17.59
CA ARG A 264 -4.61 -1.23 17.74
C ARG A 264 -5.41 -2.52 17.77
N GLY A 265 -5.31 -3.30 16.69
CA GLY A 265 -5.87 -4.65 16.62
C GLY A 265 -4.82 -5.74 16.85
N ASN A 266 -3.53 -5.40 16.78
CA ASN A 266 -2.43 -6.33 17.00
C ASN A 266 -1.32 -5.72 17.88
N PRO A 267 -1.59 -5.44 19.17
CA PRO A 267 -0.60 -4.88 20.07
C PRO A 267 0.60 -5.82 20.22
N ARG A 268 1.80 -5.23 20.29
CA ARG A 268 3.02 -6.01 20.53
C ARG A 268 3.01 -6.51 21.98
N PRO A 269 3.20 -7.82 22.23
CA PRO A 269 3.52 -8.30 23.57
C PRO A 269 4.84 -7.69 24.06
N ASP A 270 4.94 -7.38 25.35
CA ASP A 270 6.18 -6.84 25.94
C ASP A 270 7.34 -7.85 25.88
N SER A 271 7.02 -9.15 25.93
CA SER A 271 7.98 -10.23 25.77
C SER A 271 7.34 -11.47 25.12
N PRO A 272 8.14 -12.35 24.51
CA PRO A 272 7.67 -13.69 24.12
C PRO A 272 7.21 -14.50 25.33
N SER A 273 6.34 -15.49 25.10
CA SER A 273 5.98 -16.48 26.12
C SER A 273 7.18 -17.35 26.47
N GLU A 274 7.28 -17.73 27.75
CA GLU A 274 8.30 -18.67 28.23
C GLU A 274 8.12 -20.05 27.60
N VAL A 275 9.22 -20.62 27.09
CA VAL A 275 9.26 -21.96 26.48
C VAL A 275 10.08 -22.97 27.30
N GLY A 276 10.57 -22.55 28.48
CA GLY A 276 11.32 -23.42 29.41
C GLY A 276 12.79 -23.67 29.06
N GLY A 277 13.32 -23.00 28.03
CA GLY A 277 14.73 -23.08 27.63
C GLY A 277 15.62 -22.04 28.32
N SER A 278 16.91 -22.36 28.51
CA SER A 278 17.90 -21.44 29.08
C SER A 278 18.63 -20.58 28.04
N LEU A 279 18.51 -20.95 26.76
CA LEU A 279 19.18 -20.27 25.63
C LEU A 279 18.19 -19.45 24.82
N ARG A 280 18.64 -18.26 24.40
CA ARG A 280 17.97 -17.45 23.39
C ARG A 280 18.68 -17.62 22.05
N VAL A 281 17.95 -18.09 21.05
CA VAL A 281 18.44 -18.24 19.68
C VAL A 281 17.56 -17.40 18.76
N ALA A 282 18.16 -16.54 17.95
CA ALA A 282 17.46 -15.68 17.02
C ALA A 282 17.96 -15.89 15.59
N SER A 283 17.06 -15.96 14.63
CA SER A 283 17.39 -15.81 13.21
C SER A 283 16.91 -14.45 12.73
N PHE A 284 17.75 -13.71 12.01
CA PHE A 284 17.45 -12.35 11.61
C PHE A 284 18.01 -12.04 10.22
N ASN A 285 17.13 -11.72 9.28
CA ASN A 285 17.56 -11.19 7.99
C ASN A 285 17.87 -9.70 8.14
N VAL A 286 19.13 -9.32 7.87
CA VAL A 286 19.63 -7.95 8.05
C VAL A 286 19.43 -7.06 6.82
N LEU A 287 18.81 -7.60 5.77
CA LEU A 287 18.45 -6.93 4.51
C LEU A 287 19.68 -6.29 3.83
N ASN A 288 20.61 -7.11 3.37
CA ASN A 288 21.85 -6.72 2.71
C ASN A 288 22.69 -5.74 3.56
N PHE A 289 23.27 -6.20 4.67
CA PHE A 289 24.20 -5.39 5.46
C PHE A 289 25.62 -5.46 4.89
N PHE A 290 26.12 -4.32 4.43
CA PHE A 290 27.43 -4.18 3.78
C PHE A 290 28.34 -3.25 4.59
N ALA A 291 29.65 -3.54 4.58
CA ALA A 291 30.65 -2.73 5.26
C ALA A 291 30.88 -1.38 4.55
N THR A 292 30.68 -1.34 3.22
CA THR A 292 30.94 -0.20 2.33
C THR A 292 29.74 0.15 1.45
N PRO A 293 29.59 1.42 1.00
CA PRO A 293 28.45 1.83 0.19
C PRO A 293 28.37 1.13 -1.18
N GLY A 294 27.14 1.01 -1.69
CA GLY A 294 26.82 0.51 -3.02
C GLY A 294 26.55 -1.00 -3.09
N GLY A 295 26.59 -1.54 -4.31
CA GLY A 295 26.23 -2.93 -4.56
C GLY A 295 24.76 -3.19 -4.20
N ARG A 296 24.53 -4.18 -3.33
CA ARG A 296 23.19 -4.52 -2.81
C ARG A 296 22.87 -3.86 -1.47
N GLY A 297 23.83 -3.19 -0.85
CA GLY A 297 23.69 -2.55 0.46
C GLY A 297 23.24 -1.10 0.36
N ALA A 298 23.36 -0.39 1.47
CA ALA A 298 23.14 1.06 1.53
C ALA A 298 24.03 1.82 0.51
N ASP A 299 23.48 2.85 -0.11
CA ASP A 299 24.11 3.59 -1.21
C ASP A 299 25.08 4.70 -0.75
N SER A 300 25.10 4.99 0.54
CA SER A 300 25.92 6.04 1.16
C SER A 300 26.39 5.63 2.55
N ALA A 301 27.41 6.33 3.07
CA ALA A 301 27.92 6.08 4.43
C ALA A 301 26.88 6.43 5.51
N GLU A 302 26.06 7.45 5.22
CA GLU A 302 24.94 7.88 6.04
C GLU A 302 23.87 6.78 6.13
N GLU A 303 23.50 6.16 5.01
CA GLU A 303 22.53 5.05 5.01
C GLU A 303 23.10 3.79 5.68
N ILE A 304 24.41 3.51 5.55
CA ILE A 304 25.05 2.40 6.31
C ILE A 304 24.94 2.66 7.81
N THR A 305 25.24 3.87 8.25
CA THR A 305 25.15 4.24 9.67
C THR A 305 23.71 4.10 10.18
N ARG A 306 22.73 4.52 9.37
CA ARG A 306 21.31 4.37 9.68
C ARG A 306 20.88 2.90 9.75
N GLN A 307 21.32 2.06 8.82
CA GLN A 307 21.03 0.63 8.83
C GLN A 307 21.67 -0.03 10.06
N GLN A 308 22.94 0.27 10.35
CA GLN A 308 23.67 -0.29 11.48
C GLN A 308 22.97 0.05 12.80
N ALA A 309 22.59 1.32 13.02
CA ALA A 309 21.87 1.72 14.22
C ALA A 309 20.52 0.98 14.40
N LYS A 310 19.80 0.72 13.31
CA LYS A 310 18.56 -0.08 13.34
C LYS A 310 18.83 -1.53 13.71
N LEU A 311 19.87 -2.14 13.12
CA LEU A 311 20.27 -3.52 13.41
C LEU A 311 20.77 -3.68 14.84
N GLU A 312 21.60 -2.74 15.33
CA GLU A 312 22.07 -2.72 16.71
C GLU A 312 20.90 -2.67 17.69
N SER A 313 19.97 -1.74 17.50
CA SER A 313 18.78 -1.61 18.34
C SER A 313 17.97 -2.92 18.38
N ALA A 314 17.74 -3.55 17.22
CA ALA A 314 17.00 -4.79 17.12
C ALA A 314 17.73 -5.98 17.78
N LEU A 315 19.01 -6.17 17.48
CA LEU A 315 19.79 -7.30 18.00
C LEU A 315 20.04 -7.14 19.51
N LEU A 316 20.34 -5.95 20.01
CA LEU A 316 20.48 -5.69 21.45
C LEU A 316 19.18 -5.96 22.22
N ALA A 317 18.02 -5.65 21.63
CA ALA A 317 16.72 -5.95 22.23
C ALA A 317 16.39 -7.46 22.24
N LEU A 318 16.81 -8.20 21.19
CA LEU A 318 16.67 -9.66 21.15
C LEU A 318 17.57 -10.35 22.19
N ASP A 319 18.75 -9.78 22.45
CA ASP A 319 19.70 -10.23 23.48
C ASP A 319 19.97 -11.75 23.44
N ALA A 320 20.16 -12.28 22.23
CA ALA A 320 20.34 -13.69 21.99
C ALA A 320 21.73 -14.19 22.43
N ASP A 321 21.79 -15.45 22.84
CA ASP A 321 23.04 -16.18 23.04
C ASP A 321 23.64 -16.64 21.72
N LEU A 322 22.80 -16.85 20.69
CA LEU A 322 23.19 -17.19 19.32
C LEU A 322 22.31 -16.46 18.31
N TYR A 323 22.93 -15.74 17.39
CA TYR A 323 22.28 -15.17 16.21
C TYR A 323 22.68 -15.96 14.96
N GLY A 324 21.69 -16.36 14.16
CA GLY A 324 21.84 -16.77 12.77
C GLY A 324 21.41 -15.62 11.85
N LEU A 325 22.38 -14.92 11.28
CA LEU A 325 22.16 -13.75 10.44
C LEU A 325 22.09 -14.14 8.96
N ILE A 326 21.17 -13.52 8.23
CA ILE A 326 20.95 -13.74 6.79
C ILE A 326 21.18 -12.41 6.07
N GLU A 327 21.86 -12.45 4.92
CA GLU A 327 22.19 -11.28 4.08
C GLU A 327 23.30 -10.37 4.61
N ILE A 328 24.32 -10.95 5.24
CA ILE A 328 25.57 -10.25 5.55
C ILE A 328 26.44 -10.23 4.29
N GLN A 329 27.14 -9.14 3.99
CA GLN A 329 28.08 -9.10 2.87
C GLN A 329 29.11 -10.24 2.94
N ASN A 330 29.38 -10.84 1.78
CA ASN A 330 30.36 -11.90 1.61
C ASN A 330 31.74 -11.30 1.31
N ASP A 331 32.42 -10.81 2.35
CA ASP A 331 33.66 -10.01 2.27
C ASP A 331 34.79 -10.52 3.18
N SER A 332 34.90 -11.84 3.32
CA SER A 332 35.84 -12.50 4.25
C SER A 332 35.60 -12.12 5.72
N GLY A 333 34.37 -11.72 6.07
CA GLY A 333 33.93 -11.49 7.45
C GLY A 333 34.07 -10.06 7.95
N GLN A 334 34.47 -9.10 7.12
CA GLN A 334 34.65 -7.70 7.51
C GLN A 334 33.32 -7.06 7.92
N ALA A 335 32.24 -7.24 7.12
CA ALA A 335 30.92 -6.72 7.47
C ALA A 335 30.37 -7.35 8.75
N LEU A 336 30.57 -8.66 8.94
CA LEU A 336 30.15 -9.34 10.16
C LEU A 336 30.88 -8.79 11.38
N GLN A 337 32.20 -8.63 11.29
CA GLN A 337 33.01 -8.12 12.39
C GLN A 337 32.63 -6.68 12.73
N LYS A 338 32.40 -5.82 11.73
CA LYS A 338 31.91 -4.44 11.93
C LYS A 338 30.62 -4.41 12.75
N LEU A 339 29.66 -5.29 12.45
CA LEU A 339 28.42 -5.40 13.22
C LEU A 339 28.67 -5.88 14.65
N VAL A 340 29.52 -6.90 14.84
CA VAL A 340 29.87 -7.42 16.18
C VAL A 340 30.58 -6.36 17.03
N ASP A 341 31.51 -5.61 16.44
CA ASP A 341 32.21 -4.51 17.10
C ASP A 341 31.23 -3.42 17.55
N ALA A 342 30.25 -3.08 16.72
CA ALA A 342 29.21 -2.13 17.06
C ALA A 342 28.32 -2.61 18.23
N LEU A 343 27.91 -3.88 18.21
CA LEU A 343 27.11 -4.49 19.29
C LEU A 343 27.87 -4.50 20.63
N ASN A 344 29.14 -4.90 20.61
CA ASN A 344 30.00 -4.92 21.79
C ASN A 344 30.32 -3.49 22.26
N GLY A 345 30.55 -2.56 21.34
CA GLY A 345 30.73 -1.14 21.62
C GLY A 345 29.56 -0.53 22.38
N SER A 346 28.33 -0.82 21.95
CA SER A 346 27.11 -0.37 22.63
C SER A 346 26.90 -1.01 24.01
N ARG A 347 27.51 -2.16 24.30
CA ARG A 347 27.55 -2.76 25.65
C ARG A 347 28.71 -2.28 26.51
N GLY A 348 29.77 -1.75 25.90
CA GLY A 348 31.01 -1.38 26.57
C GLY A 348 31.89 -2.57 26.97
N GLU A 349 31.59 -3.77 26.48
CA GLU A 349 32.35 -4.99 26.76
C GLU A 349 32.23 -6.01 25.60
N GLU A 350 33.15 -6.98 25.54
CA GLU A 350 33.14 -8.05 24.54
C GLU A 350 32.12 -9.15 24.93
N VAL A 351 30.86 -8.97 24.54
CA VAL A 351 29.77 -9.94 24.83
C VAL A 351 29.67 -11.00 23.75
N TRP A 352 29.79 -10.61 22.49
CA TRP A 352 29.56 -11.47 21.33
C TRP A 352 30.79 -11.64 20.46
N ARG A 353 30.88 -12.79 19.79
CA ARG A 353 31.93 -13.13 18.81
C ARG A 353 31.32 -13.62 17.50
N ALA A 354 31.91 -13.21 16.39
CA ALA A 354 31.65 -13.78 15.08
C ALA A 354 32.14 -15.24 15.02
N VAL A 355 31.39 -16.10 14.32
CA VAL A 355 31.91 -17.39 13.88
C VAL A 355 32.66 -17.19 12.57
N ALA A 356 33.88 -17.72 12.50
CA ALA A 356 34.69 -17.66 11.29
C ALA A 356 34.04 -18.43 10.14
N ASP A 357 34.22 -17.93 8.92
CA ASP A 357 33.75 -18.61 7.73
C ASP A 357 34.42 -20.00 7.59
N PRO A 358 33.71 -21.00 7.04
CA PRO A 358 34.29 -22.29 6.71
C PRO A 358 35.41 -22.13 5.69
N ALA A 359 36.41 -23.02 5.74
CA ALA A 359 37.57 -22.97 4.84
C ALA A 359 37.18 -23.16 3.37
N GLU A 360 36.07 -23.84 3.13
CA GLU A 360 35.47 -24.09 1.82
C GLU A 360 34.76 -22.85 1.26
N GLY A 361 34.55 -21.79 2.07
CA GLY A 361 33.88 -20.55 1.69
C GLY A 361 32.34 -20.62 1.75
N LEU A 362 31.68 -19.51 1.43
CA LEU A 362 30.22 -19.37 1.52
C LEU A 362 29.61 -18.95 0.18
N GLY A 363 30.06 -19.61 -0.89
CA GLY A 363 29.60 -19.35 -2.25
C GLY A 363 30.12 -18.03 -2.82
N SER A 364 29.61 -17.66 -3.98
CA SER A 364 30.05 -16.49 -4.76
C SER A 364 29.05 -15.33 -4.77
N ASP A 365 27.87 -15.49 -4.15
CA ASP A 365 26.92 -14.38 -4.00
C ASP A 365 27.54 -13.26 -3.15
N ALA A 366 27.10 -12.03 -3.39
CA ALA A 366 27.56 -10.85 -2.68
C ALA A 366 27.15 -10.86 -1.19
N ILE A 367 26.21 -11.72 -0.81
CA ILE A 367 25.76 -11.92 0.57
C ILE A 367 25.79 -13.39 0.99
N LYS A 368 25.97 -13.61 2.29
CA LYS A 368 26.10 -14.91 2.94
C LYS A 368 25.26 -15.00 4.22
N GLN A 369 25.20 -16.20 4.79
CA GLN A 369 24.74 -16.42 6.16
C GLN A 369 25.93 -16.29 7.12
N ALA A 370 25.64 -15.95 8.36
CA ALA A 370 26.65 -15.81 9.40
C ALA A 370 26.11 -16.21 10.77
N PHE A 371 26.99 -16.62 11.67
CA PHE A 371 26.65 -16.84 13.08
C PHE A 371 27.43 -15.89 13.98
N VAL A 372 26.75 -15.39 15.02
CA VAL A 372 27.34 -14.61 16.11
C VAL A 372 26.90 -15.26 17.42
N TYR A 373 27.83 -15.53 18.34
CA TYR A 373 27.52 -16.23 19.59
C TYR A 373 28.09 -15.50 20.81
N ARG A 374 27.48 -15.73 21.98
CA ARG A 374 27.94 -15.26 23.28
C ARG A 374 28.83 -16.33 23.94
N PRO A 375 30.15 -16.13 24.06
CA PRO A 375 31.06 -17.15 24.60
C PRO A 375 30.79 -17.54 26.07
N ALA A 376 30.21 -16.62 26.85
CA ALA A 376 29.81 -16.89 28.22
C ALA A 376 28.68 -17.93 28.32
N SER A 377 27.82 -18.01 27.29
CA SER A 377 26.68 -18.95 27.25
C SER A 377 26.97 -20.19 26.42
N LEU A 378 27.86 -20.10 25.43
CA LEU A 378 28.07 -21.13 24.42
C LEU A 378 29.56 -21.40 24.16
N GLU A 379 29.88 -22.67 23.98
CA GLU A 379 31.15 -23.14 23.45
C GLU A 379 30.97 -23.58 21.99
N LEU A 380 31.74 -23.01 21.06
CA LEU A 380 31.78 -23.49 19.69
C LEU A 380 32.58 -24.80 19.61
N ILE A 381 32.00 -25.83 19.02
CA ILE A 381 32.60 -27.15 18.87
C ILE A 381 33.04 -27.33 17.41
N GLY A 382 34.35 -27.25 17.19
CA GLY A 382 34.94 -27.37 15.85
C GLY A 382 34.71 -26.14 14.96
N ALA A 383 35.06 -26.28 13.69
CA ALA A 383 34.84 -25.25 12.68
C ALA A 383 33.40 -25.28 12.14
N ALA A 384 32.92 -24.14 11.64
CA ALA A 384 31.70 -24.08 10.85
C ALA A 384 31.79 -24.97 9.60
N ARG A 385 30.63 -25.42 9.11
CA ARG A 385 30.49 -26.28 7.93
C ARG A 385 29.55 -25.64 6.93
N THR A 386 29.80 -25.91 5.66
CA THR A 386 29.01 -25.42 4.53
C THR A 386 28.71 -26.57 3.58
N ASP A 387 27.57 -26.51 2.89
CA ASP A 387 27.26 -27.43 1.80
C ASP A 387 27.66 -26.79 0.46
N THR A 388 28.75 -27.28 -0.13
CA THR A 388 29.32 -26.74 -1.37
C THR A 388 28.64 -27.26 -2.63
N ASP A 389 27.47 -27.90 -2.53
CA ASP A 389 26.71 -28.31 -3.71
C ASP A 389 26.46 -27.08 -4.61
N PRO A 390 26.78 -27.15 -5.92
CA PRO A 390 26.62 -26.03 -6.84
C PRO A 390 25.17 -25.58 -7.02
N ILE A 391 24.16 -26.32 -6.53
CA ILE A 391 22.76 -25.86 -6.49
C ILE A 391 22.59 -24.60 -5.61
N TYR A 392 23.48 -24.38 -4.64
CA TYR A 392 23.39 -23.23 -3.74
C TYR A 392 24.27 -22.07 -4.22
N SER A 393 23.64 -20.95 -4.60
CA SER A 393 24.36 -19.68 -4.77
C SER A 393 24.82 -19.08 -3.43
N ARG A 394 24.09 -19.43 -2.36
CA ARG A 394 24.34 -19.07 -0.96
C ARG A 394 24.29 -20.35 -0.11
N PRO A 395 25.43 -21.07 0.00
CA PRO A 395 25.54 -22.34 0.70
C PRO A 395 24.97 -22.33 2.13
N PRO A 396 24.14 -23.32 2.51
CA PRO A 396 23.73 -23.51 3.90
C PRO A 396 24.93 -23.57 4.85
N LEU A 397 24.85 -22.84 5.96
CA LEU A 397 25.89 -22.78 7.00
C LEU A 397 25.42 -23.50 8.28
N ALA A 398 26.29 -24.33 8.84
CA ALA A 398 26.06 -25.06 10.08
C ALA A 398 27.21 -24.88 11.08
N ILE A 399 26.86 -24.83 12.37
CA ILE A 399 27.79 -24.82 13.48
C ILE A 399 27.35 -25.83 14.53
N THR A 400 28.28 -26.31 15.35
CA THR A 400 27.96 -27.10 16.54
C THR A 400 28.33 -26.30 17.78
N VAL A 401 27.42 -26.21 18.75
CA VAL A 401 27.65 -25.49 20.01
C VAL A 401 27.27 -26.34 21.22
N LYS A 402 27.91 -26.08 22.35
CA LYS A 402 27.58 -26.68 23.65
C LYS A 402 27.18 -25.58 24.64
N SER A 403 26.06 -25.77 25.33
CA SER A 403 25.62 -24.84 26.39
C SER A 403 26.62 -24.82 27.54
N ARG A 404 26.89 -23.62 28.06
CA ARG A 404 27.56 -23.38 29.34
C ARG A 404 26.58 -23.00 30.46
N LYS A 405 25.31 -22.76 30.12
CA LYS A 405 24.21 -22.51 31.06
C LYS A 405 23.65 -23.80 31.62
#